data_AF-A0A8H9J6T6-F1
#
_entry.id   AF-A0A8H9J6T6-F1
#
_cell.length_a   1.000
_cell.length_b   1.000
_cell.length_c   1.000
_cell.angle_alpha   90.00
_cell.angle_beta   90.00
_cell.angle_gamma   90.00
#
_symmetry.space_group_name_H-M   'P 1'
#
loop_
_entity.id
_entity.type
_entity.pdbx_description
1 polymer ?
#
loop_
_entity_poly.entity_id
_entity_poly.type
_entity_poly.pdbx_seq_one_letter_code
_entity_poly.pdbx_strand_id
1 'polypeptide(L)'
;MSNKHIIAVDTYGAQRITHPHTGKTVSAHKLGYTSAVMPVLLALYGENARDVSPKQASYRYLQIDEDVIVRHGHILLMVSADELAKAVQITRQHHRAAVYLWRDRKWWALPDSTHTDYSEPGYHIGPNFDPTGFRPPSPSTGVRDSAVTGITAERSQREEGGRVWWWLHGDTYPHRDLLKRQGARWSGKRKAWYYISAELPVAIRALITSDDPTGGDQSDNGLALDTLTAEVPFNDEPCTVDEGAFILGLQVRAVPASEPQPPLFALHDTAYARHELETADGKPIPTGTCGKVVLLYNHNTRHGWSYDVDFDGIGIGWCFERELTPLEPFPGIKVTHGTVVPPGAALLPTDAEIPSVSFAIKRQPIETGLQPAPLEPLSAISENDIEASAAPDEEQTPAIRIIKPAAMPSEGEPLDAVQSAIRTVKTGAIATPPTVHIPNGRSARIDQSYVGELTGSITGQVFCYGWAVHEGICIYLNMAGPRMAVEAIRAKLSKGEQVSVVPPDAPAVELTAGEGNSGMYHPYLHYLPEARFASLLLVHDWAVTPNYGGKATTFIFRTSDTQAILKLKHHVTHLVNIPVFDAWSAYLYDAGQRAMLVRKTRSAGGIDLLSIDLDVDAWTRLITGGLEQKIIALP
;
A
#
# COMPACT_ATOMS: atom_id res chain seq x y z
N MET A 1 11.15 33.62 21.77
CA MET A 1 11.35 32.25 21.22
C MET A 1 10.83 32.25 19.80
N SER A 2 11.55 31.69 18.83
CA SER A 2 11.10 31.68 17.44
C SER A 2 9.99 30.64 17.27
N ASN A 3 8.81 31.05 16.76
CA ASN A 3 7.76 30.11 16.39
C ASN A 3 8.21 29.30 15.16
N LYS A 4 8.77 28.11 15.42
CA LYS A 4 9.06 27.11 14.39
C LYS A 4 7.83 26.23 14.19
N HIS A 5 7.39 26.11 12.95
CA HIS A 5 6.30 25.24 12.52
C HIS A 5 6.88 24.09 11.69
N ILE A 6 6.21 22.93 11.69
CA ILE A 6 6.57 21.83 10.80
C ILE A 6 5.53 21.78 9.68
N ILE A 7 6.00 21.74 8.43
CA ILE A 7 5.15 21.50 7.26
C ILE A 7 5.57 20.24 6.50
N ALA A 8 4.60 19.62 5.83
CA ALA A 8 4.77 18.52 4.90
C ALA A 8 4.33 18.95 3.49
N VAL A 9 5.03 18.51 2.46
CA VAL A 9 4.82 18.90 1.05
C VAL A 9 4.82 17.66 0.16
N ASP A 10 3.79 17.45 -0.67
CA ASP A 10 3.66 16.22 -1.49
C ASP A 10 4.81 15.98 -2.48
N THR A 11 5.27 14.72 -2.57
CA THR A 11 6.25 14.25 -3.56
C THR A 11 6.00 12.79 -3.95
N TYR A 12 6.20 12.48 -5.23
CA TYR A 12 6.22 11.10 -5.76
C TYR A 12 7.58 10.41 -5.58
N GLY A 13 8.46 10.95 -4.72
CA GLY A 13 9.81 10.45 -4.46
C GLY A 13 10.89 11.13 -5.31
N ALA A 14 12.12 10.63 -5.23
CA ALA A 14 13.25 11.13 -5.99
C ALA A 14 13.52 10.26 -7.23
N GLN A 15 13.87 10.90 -8.35
CA GLN A 15 14.16 10.26 -9.63
C GLN A 15 15.42 10.87 -10.24
N ARG A 16 16.23 10.06 -10.93
CA ARG A 16 17.35 10.53 -11.74
C ARG A 16 16.84 11.02 -13.10
N ILE A 17 17.18 12.24 -13.48
CA ILE A 17 16.78 12.86 -14.75
C ILE A 17 17.95 13.63 -15.37
N THR A 18 17.90 13.89 -16.67
CA THR A 18 18.91 14.71 -17.36
C THR A 18 18.53 16.19 -17.24
N HIS A 19 19.39 16.98 -16.61
CA HIS A 19 19.18 18.41 -16.37
C HIS A 19 19.16 19.20 -17.69
N PRO A 20 18.07 19.92 -18.02
CA PRO A 20 17.83 20.44 -19.38
C PRO A 20 18.91 21.42 -19.87
N HIS A 21 19.46 22.26 -18.99
CA HIS A 21 20.48 23.25 -19.37
C HIS A 21 21.94 22.75 -19.33
N THR A 22 22.24 21.59 -18.71
CA THR A 22 23.64 21.15 -18.49
C THR A 22 23.94 19.76 -19.06
N GLY A 23 22.92 19.01 -19.49
CA GLY A 23 23.07 17.65 -20.03
C GLY A 23 23.51 16.59 -19.02
N LYS A 24 23.74 16.95 -17.75
CA LYS A 24 24.17 16.04 -16.69
C LYS A 24 22.98 15.34 -16.05
N THR A 25 23.13 14.06 -15.69
CA THR A 25 22.14 13.37 -14.86
C THR A 25 22.21 13.89 -13.43
N VAL A 26 21.08 14.37 -12.91
CA VAL A 26 20.91 14.89 -11.55
C VAL A 26 19.81 14.09 -10.83
N SER A 27 19.82 14.13 -9.49
CA SER A 27 18.72 13.60 -8.68
C SER A 27 17.74 14.72 -8.37
N ALA A 28 16.45 14.51 -8.63
CA ALA A 28 15.40 15.51 -8.43
C ALA A 28 14.15 14.88 -7.82
N HIS A 29 13.45 15.64 -6.98
CA HIS A 29 12.15 15.25 -6.43
C HIS A 29 11.06 15.40 -7.50
N LYS A 30 10.26 14.36 -7.69
CA LYS A 30 9.13 14.32 -8.62
C LYS A 30 7.89 14.90 -7.92
N LEU A 31 7.27 15.91 -8.53
CA LEU A 31 6.23 16.75 -7.94
C LEU A 31 5.01 16.85 -8.89
N GLY A 32 3.83 17.10 -8.31
CA GLY A 32 2.59 17.30 -9.06
C GLY A 32 2.62 18.58 -9.90
N TYR A 33 2.04 18.53 -11.10
CA TYR A 33 2.02 19.68 -12.02
C TYR A 33 1.03 20.77 -11.59
N THR A 34 -0.10 20.38 -10.99
CA THR A 34 -1.25 21.25 -10.63
C THR A 34 -1.24 21.78 -9.19
N SER A 35 -0.25 21.39 -8.38
CA SER A 35 -0.15 21.70 -6.95
C SER A 35 0.81 22.85 -6.63
N ALA A 36 0.49 23.64 -5.59
CA ALA A 36 1.33 24.73 -5.09
C ALA A 36 2.72 24.30 -4.58
N VAL A 37 2.91 23.00 -4.33
CA VAL A 37 4.17 22.32 -3.98
C VAL A 37 5.43 22.91 -4.64
N MET A 38 5.46 23.03 -5.97
CA MET A 38 6.65 23.50 -6.69
C MET A 38 6.99 24.97 -6.39
N PRO A 39 6.08 25.95 -6.58
CA PRO A 39 6.36 27.35 -6.22
C PRO A 39 6.58 27.55 -4.71
N VAL A 40 5.94 26.78 -3.82
CA VAL A 40 6.23 26.85 -2.37
C VAL A 40 7.68 26.42 -2.10
N LEU A 41 8.14 25.29 -2.64
CA LEU A 41 9.52 24.82 -2.41
C LEU A 41 10.56 25.80 -2.98
N LEU A 42 10.35 26.31 -4.20
CA LEU A 42 11.21 27.34 -4.81
C LEU A 42 11.22 28.63 -3.97
N ALA A 43 10.08 29.05 -3.43
CA ALA A 43 9.98 30.26 -2.61
C ALA A 43 10.59 30.11 -1.20
N LEU A 44 10.69 28.88 -0.67
CA LEU A 44 11.28 28.60 0.64
C LEU A 44 12.79 28.37 0.58
N TYR A 45 13.27 27.58 -0.39
CA TYR A 45 14.70 27.28 -0.57
C TYR A 45 15.48 28.32 -1.40
N GLY A 46 14.80 29.16 -2.20
CA GLY A 46 15.46 30.16 -3.03
C GLY A 46 16.47 29.55 -4.00
N GLU A 47 17.72 30.01 -3.95
CA GLU A 47 18.80 29.56 -4.86
C GLU A 47 19.24 28.09 -4.63
N ASN A 48 18.87 27.51 -3.48
CA ASN A 48 19.16 26.12 -3.11
C ASN A 48 18.23 25.10 -3.77
N ALA A 49 17.19 25.55 -4.47
CA ALA A 49 16.26 24.70 -5.21
C ALA A 49 16.08 25.18 -6.66
N ARG A 50 16.09 24.25 -7.62
CA ARG A 50 16.06 24.55 -9.06
C ARG A 50 15.09 23.65 -9.80
N ASP A 51 14.19 24.26 -10.58
CA ASP A 51 13.33 23.50 -11.51
C ASP A 51 14.19 22.96 -12.65
N VAL A 52 14.20 21.63 -12.77
CA VAL A 52 14.96 20.84 -13.75
C VAL A 52 14.03 20.01 -14.64
N SER A 53 12.74 20.37 -14.68
CA SER A 53 11.71 19.69 -15.48
C SER A 53 12.03 19.66 -16.98
N PRO A 54 12.03 18.48 -17.64
CA PRO A 54 12.05 18.40 -19.10
C PRO A 54 10.79 19.01 -19.73
N LYS A 55 10.94 19.66 -20.90
CA LYS A 55 9.84 20.37 -21.60
C LYS A 55 8.61 19.53 -21.97
N GLN A 56 8.69 18.20 -21.91
CA GLN A 56 7.62 17.26 -22.26
C GLN A 56 7.24 16.34 -21.08
N ALA A 57 7.63 16.68 -19.84
CA ALA A 57 7.37 15.85 -18.68
C ALA A 57 5.98 16.07 -18.08
N SER A 58 5.23 14.98 -17.86
CA SER A 58 3.93 14.96 -17.17
C SER A 58 4.00 15.31 -15.67
N TYR A 59 5.21 15.49 -15.13
CA TYR A 59 5.49 15.82 -13.74
C TYR A 59 6.58 16.88 -13.69
N ARG A 60 6.59 17.72 -12.66
CA ARG A 60 7.68 18.67 -12.43
C ARG A 60 8.77 18.02 -11.59
N TYR A 61 10.01 18.40 -11.84
CA TYR A 61 11.19 17.86 -11.15
C TYR A 61 11.99 19.00 -10.51
N LEU A 62 12.18 18.91 -9.19
CA LEU A 62 12.94 19.90 -8.42
C LEU A 62 14.23 19.29 -7.90
N GLN A 63 15.37 19.84 -8.31
CA GLN A 63 16.64 19.58 -7.65
C GLN A 63 16.69 20.47 -6.40
N ILE A 64 17.02 19.89 -5.25
CA ILE A 64 17.35 20.61 -4.01
C ILE A 64 18.81 20.24 -3.73
N ASP A 65 19.67 21.24 -3.54
CA ASP A 65 21.11 21.05 -3.33
C ASP A 65 21.46 20.73 -1.85
N GLU A 66 20.48 20.89 -0.95
CA GLU A 66 20.59 20.66 0.50
C GLU A 66 19.97 19.32 0.96
N ASP A 67 20.06 19.03 2.25
CA ASP A 67 19.49 17.83 2.87
C ASP A 67 17.95 17.88 2.96
N VAL A 68 17.28 16.77 2.65
CA VAL A 68 15.81 16.67 2.53
C VAL A 68 15.30 15.41 3.23
N ILE A 69 14.39 15.56 4.19
CA ILE A 69 13.73 14.43 4.86
C ILE A 69 12.41 14.10 4.14
N VAL A 70 12.37 12.97 3.45
CA VAL A 70 11.14 12.43 2.82
C VAL A 70 10.52 11.32 3.68
N ARG A 71 9.21 11.40 3.94
CA ARG A 71 8.43 10.37 4.65
C ARG A 71 7.03 10.22 4.04
N HIS A 72 6.64 8.96 3.75
CA HIS A 72 5.31 8.57 3.26
C HIS A 72 4.78 9.38 2.07
N GLY A 73 5.66 9.82 1.15
CA GLY A 73 5.25 10.65 0.01
C GLY A 73 5.21 12.16 0.28
N HIS A 74 5.79 12.63 1.40
CA HIS A 74 5.93 14.06 1.67
C HIS A 74 7.38 14.44 2.05
N ILE A 75 7.82 15.60 1.59
CA ILE A 75 9.00 16.31 2.09
C ILE A 75 8.63 17.02 3.39
N LEU A 76 9.39 16.83 4.46
CA LEU A 76 9.22 17.49 5.76
C LEU A 76 10.18 18.66 5.91
N LEU A 77 9.65 19.84 6.24
CA LEU A 77 10.39 21.09 6.43
C LEU A 77 10.05 21.71 7.78
N MET A 78 11.02 22.42 8.37
CA MET A 78 10.81 23.28 9.52
C MET A 78 10.85 24.74 9.06
N VAL A 79 9.81 25.53 9.34
CA VAL A 79 9.65 26.89 8.83
C VAL A 79 9.34 27.88 9.95
N SER A 80 9.83 29.10 9.83
CA SER A 80 9.42 30.25 10.65
C SER A 80 7.98 30.67 10.35
N ALA A 81 7.43 31.56 11.18
CA ALA A 81 6.12 32.17 10.93
C ALA A 81 6.07 32.95 9.60
N ASP A 82 7.16 33.63 9.20
CA ASP A 82 7.23 34.40 7.96
C ASP A 82 7.30 33.50 6.72
N GLU A 83 8.06 32.41 6.80
CA GLU A 83 8.11 31.36 5.77
C GLU A 83 6.76 30.63 5.63
N LEU A 84 6.07 30.38 6.75
CA LEU A 84 4.71 29.81 6.74
C LEU A 84 3.71 30.79 6.10
N ALA A 85 3.77 32.08 6.43
CA ALA A 85 2.93 33.10 5.81
C ALA A 85 3.17 33.21 4.29
N LYS A 86 4.44 33.15 3.87
CA LYS A 86 4.84 33.08 2.46
C LYS A 86 4.29 31.84 1.75
N ALA A 87 4.35 30.67 2.39
CA ALA A 87 3.76 29.45 1.87
C ALA A 87 2.23 29.56 1.71
N VAL A 88 1.51 30.08 2.71
CA VAL A 88 0.05 30.31 2.67
C VAL A 88 -0.36 31.32 1.60
N GLN A 89 0.45 32.37 1.38
CA GLN A 89 0.21 33.33 0.31
C GLN A 89 0.29 32.68 -1.08
N ILE A 90 1.20 31.71 -1.26
CA ILE A 90 1.36 30.97 -2.52
C ILE A 90 0.24 29.92 -2.67
N THR A 91 -0.06 29.12 -1.65
CA THR A 91 -1.07 28.05 -1.78
C THR A 91 -2.44 28.58 -2.16
N ARG A 92 -2.83 29.77 -1.65
CA ARG A 92 -4.07 30.49 -2.02
C ARG A 92 -4.19 30.85 -3.51
N GLN A 93 -3.11 30.80 -4.29
CA GLN A 93 -3.11 31.07 -5.74
C GLN A 93 -3.32 29.81 -6.60
N HIS A 94 -3.46 28.62 -5.98
CA HIS A 94 -3.60 27.34 -6.67
C HIS A 94 -4.85 26.59 -6.23
N HIS A 95 -5.42 25.78 -7.12
CA HIS A 95 -6.58 24.92 -6.82
C HIS A 95 -6.26 23.80 -5.79
N ARG A 96 -4.99 23.42 -5.61
CA ARG A 96 -4.58 22.43 -4.60
C ARG A 96 -3.32 22.91 -3.91
N ALA A 97 -3.39 23.12 -2.59
CA ALA A 97 -2.21 23.38 -1.77
C ALA A 97 -1.20 22.23 -1.85
N ALA A 98 -1.62 21.01 -1.45
CA ALA A 98 -0.71 19.86 -1.25
C ALA A 98 0.47 20.16 -0.31
N VAL A 99 0.24 21.09 0.62
CA VAL A 99 1.12 21.48 1.71
C VAL A 99 0.29 21.43 2.99
N TYR A 100 0.87 20.89 4.06
CA TYR A 100 0.17 20.58 5.31
C TYR A 100 0.96 21.09 6.50
N LEU A 101 0.30 21.75 7.45
CA LEU A 101 0.84 22.25 8.70
C LEU A 101 0.58 21.25 9.84
N TRP A 102 1.60 20.96 10.65
CA TRP A 102 1.44 20.23 11.90
C TRP A 102 1.15 21.22 13.05
N ARG A 103 -0.04 21.12 13.64
CA ARG A 103 -0.45 21.84 14.86
C ARG A 103 -1.45 20.99 15.64
N ASP A 104 -1.51 21.16 16.97
CA ASP A 104 -2.52 20.52 17.83
C ASP A 104 -2.57 18.98 17.72
N ARG A 105 -1.41 18.37 17.40
CA ARG A 105 -1.22 16.93 17.10
C ARG A 105 -2.03 16.41 15.89
N LYS A 106 -2.41 17.31 14.97
CA LYS A 106 -3.05 17.00 13.69
C LYS A 106 -2.31 17.65 12.52
N TRP A 107 -2.53 17.10 11.34
CA TRP A 107 -2.20 17.76 10.07
C TRP A 107 -3.39 18.61 9.60
N TRP A 108 -3.07 19.75 9.03
CA TRP A 108 -4.03 20.71 8.47
C TRP A 108 -3.55 21.11 7.08
N ALA A 109 -4.37 20.96 6.05
CA ALA A 109 -4.04 21.50 4.73
C ALA A 109 -3.95 23.04 4.82
N LEU A 110 -2.97 23.62 4.12
CA LEU A 110 -2.89 25.07 3.98
C LEU A 110 -4.05 25.58 3.10
N PRO A 111 -4.56 26.82 3.33
CA PRO A 111 -5.55 27.44 2.48
C PRO A 111 -5.16 27.45 0.99
N ASP A 112 -6.13 27.19 0.12
CA ASP A 112 -5.96 27.18 -1.34
C ASP A 112 -7.00 28.07 -2.04
N SER A 113 -7.08 28.07 -3.37
CA SER A 113 -8.03 28.93 -4.10
C SER A 113 -9.49 28.48 -3.97
N THR A 114 -9.75 27.35 -3.31
CA THR A 114 -11.10 26.80 -3.05
C THR A 114 -11.47 26.83 -1.56
N HIS A 115 -10.48 26.77 -0.67
CA HIS A 115 -10.65 26.83 0.79
C HIS A 115 -9.87 28.02 1.37
N THR A 116 -10.59 29.03 1.87
CA THR A 116 -9.99 30.25 2.44
C THR A 116 -9.17 30.00 3.71
N ASP A 117 -9.46 28.92 4.42
CA ASP A 117 -8.98 28.59 5.75
C ASP A 117 -8.38 27.17 5.80
N TYR A 118 -7.69 26.88 6.90
CA TYR A 118 -7.04 25.58 7.11
C TYR A 118 -8.09 24.48 7.32
N SER A 119 -8.11 23.48 6.43
CA SER A 119 -8.98 22.30 6.51
C SER A 119 -8.24 21.08 7.07
N GLU A 120 -8.98 20.13 7.66
CA GLU A 120 -8.40 18.80 7.93
C GLU A 120 -8.27 18.03 6.60
N PRO A 121 -7.11 17.39 6.32
CA PRO A 121 -6.91 16.67 5.07
C PRO A 121 -7.82 15.44 5.01
N GLY A 122 -8.46 15.22 3.86
CA GLY A 122 -9.26 14.01 3.63
C GLY A 122 -8.44 12.73 3.78
N TYR A 123 -9.09 11.63 4.14
CA TYR A 123 -8.49 10.35 4.59
C TYR A 123 -7.42 9.73 3.65
N HIS A 124 -7.37 10.16 2.38
CA HIS A 124 -6.38 9.72 1.38
C HIS A 124 -5.50 10.87 0.81
N ILE A 125 -5.62 12.09 1.32
CA ILE A 125 -5.09 13.33 0.71
C ILE A 125 -4.30 14.17 1.73
N GLY A 126 -3.49 13.51 2.56
CA GLY A 126 -2.53 14.17 3.46
C GLY A 126 -1.75 13.20 4.34
N PRO A 127 -0.79 13.70 5.14
CA PRO A 127 0.06 12.85 5.97
C PRO A 127 -0.69 12.30 7.19
N ASN A 128 -0.36 11.08 7.62
CA ASN A 128 -1.03 10.36 8.71
C ASN A 128 -0.09 9.92 9.86
N PHE A 129 1.07 10.56 9.99
CA PHE A 129 2.10 10.23 10.98
C PHE A 129 2.51 11.47 11.81
N ASP A 130 3.03 11.26 13.02
CA ASP A 130 3.59 12.33 13.86
C ASP A 130 5.00 12.75 13.37
N PRO A 131 5.21 14.00 12.90
CA PRO A 131 6.49 14.49 12.44
C PRO A 131 7.44 14.93 13.57
N THR A 132 6.96 15.12 14.81
CA THR A 132 7.72 15.73 15.92
C THR A 132 9.00 14.94 16.24
N GLY A 133 8.99 13.63 16.02
CA GLY A 133 10.15 12.74 16.18
C GLY A 133 11.17 12.68 15.04
N PHE A 134 11.09 13.56 14.02
CA PHE A 134 11.91 13.52 12.80
C PHE A 134 12.89 14.68 12.60
N ARG A 135 12.70 15.85 13.26
CA ARG A 135 13.58 17.04 13.17
C ARG A 135 13.91 17.48 11.72
N PRO A 136 12.92 17.95 10.94
CA PRO A 136 13.14 18.39 9.56
C PRO A 136 14.11 19.58 9.44
N PRO A 137 14.80 19.73 8.30
CA PRO A 137 15.69 20.86 8.00
C PRO A 137 14.92 22.16 7.78
N SER A 138 15.61 23.30 7.96
CA SER A 138 15.08 24.64 7.66
C SER A 138 15.44 25.03 6.21
N PRO A 139 14.47 25.32 5.31
CA PRO A 139 14.73 25.62 3.90
C PRO A 139 15.68 26.80 3.65
N SER A 140 15.66 27.76 4.56
CA SER A 140 16.45 28.99 4.54
C SER A 140 17.90 28.85 5.00
N THR A 141 18.32 27.67 5.49
CA THR A 141 19.69 27.47 6.01
C THR A 141 20.31 26.10 5.69
N GLY A 142 19.55 25.14 5.17
CA GLY A 142 19.97 23.74 4.97
C GLY A 142 20.23 22.93 6.26
N VAL A 143 20.40 23.62 7.38
CA VAL A 143 20.72 23.06 8.68
C VAL A 143 19.45 22.42 9.28
N ARG A 144 19.50 21.09 9.46
CA ARG A 144 18.68 20.40 10.48
C ARG A 144 19.07 20.96 11.85
N ASP A 145 18.13 21.11 12.79
CA ASP A 145 18.45 21.47 14.19
C ASP A 145 19.44 20.46 14.80
N SER A 146 20.72 20.79 14.70
CA SER A 146 21.85 19.89 14.86
C SER A 146 22.49 20.13 16.21
N ALA A 147 22.29 19.17 17.11
CA ALA A 147 22.90 19.04 18.42
C ALA A 147 22.80 20.28 19.35
N VAL A 148 22.05 20.11 20.44
CA VAL A 148 22.57 20.58 21.74
C VAL A 148 23.96 19.97 21.86
N THR A 149 25.00 20.78 22.08
CA THR A 149 26.41 20.38 22.10
C THR A 149 26.74 19.62 23.39
N GLY A 150 26.20 18.41 23.50
CA GLY A 150 26.34 17.54 24.65
C GLY A 150 25.45 16.31 24.59
N ILE A 151 25.68 15.40 25.53
CA ILE A 151 24.65 14.48 25.99
C ILE A 151 23.88 15.19 27.12
N THR A 152 22.55 15.08 27.14
CA THR A 152 21.71 15.60 28.22
C THR A 152 21.04 14.45 28.98
N ALA A 153 20.74 14.65 30.27
CA ALA A 153 20.22 13.59 31.15
C ALA A 153 18.92 13.99 31.87
N GLU A 154 17.82 13.29 31.58
CA GLU A 154 16.55 13.38 32.30
C GLU A 154 16.55 12.35 33.45
N ARG A 155 16.45 12.81 34.71
CA ARG A 155 16.16 11.93 35.85
C ARG A 155 14.65 11.70 35.95
N SER A 156 14.24 10.43 36.00
CA SER A 156 12.84 10.01 36.14
C SER A 156 12.71 8.98 37.25
N GLN A 157 11.76 9.19 38.16
CA GLN A 157 11.46 8.33 39.30
C GLN A 157 9.94 8.28 39.45
N ARG A 158 9.36 7.10 39.62
CA ARG A 158 7.89 6.89 39.64
C ARG A 158 7.27 6.88 41.03
N GLU A 159 8.04 6.40 42.00
CA GLU A 159 7.65 6.22 43.39
C GLU A 159 8.79 6.76 44.27
N GLU A 160 8.46 7.34 45.42
CA GLU A 160 9.48 7.75 46.39
C GLU A 160 10.19 6.52 46.96
N GLY A 161 11.53 6.55 47.03
CA GLY A 161 12.36 5.34 47.24
C GLY A 161 12.42 4.35 46.06
N GLY A 162 11.57 4.51 45.03
CA GLY A 162 11.55 3.66 43.83
C GLY A 162 12.79 3.80 42.93
N ARG A 163 12.96 2.84 42.00
CA ARG A 163 14.15 2.79 41.11
C ARG A 163 14.25 4.06 40.24
N VAL A 164 15.36 4.77 40.35
CA VAL A 164 15.68 5.95 39.53
C VAL A 164 16.15 5.53 38.13
N TRP A 165 15.59 6.16 37.11
CA TRP A 165 15.97 6.04 35.71
C TRP A 165 16.63 7.33 35.24
N TRP A 166 17.73 7.21 34.51
CA TRP A 166 18.41 8.31 33.84
C TRP A 166 18.32 8.11 32.34
N TRP A 167 17.62 8.99 31.63
CA TRP A 167 17.48 8.94 30.17
C TRP A 167 18.49 9.88 29.52
N LEU A 168 19.29 9.37 28.57
CA LEU A 168 20.38 10.12 27.94
C LEU A 168 20.02 10.42 26.47
N HIS A 169 20.02 11.70 26.15
CA HIS A 169 19.64 12.29 24.86
C HIS A 169 20.81 13.10 24.29
N GLY A 170 20.68 13.63 23.06
CA GLY A 170 21.78 14.33 22.38
C GLY A 170 22.70 13.39 21.57
N ASP A 171 23.93 13.81 21.30
CA ASP A 171 24.86 13.05 20.46
C ASP A 171 25.51 11.87 21.19
N THR A 172 24.71 10.84 21.40
CA THR A 172 25.11 9.59 22.07
C THR A 172 25.80 8.59 21.12
N TYR A 173 25.98 8.92 19.84
CA TYR A 173 26.50 7.97 18.85
C TYR A 173 28.02 7.73 18.96
N PRO A 174 28.89 8.77 19.06
CA PRO A 174 30.32 8.57 19.30
C PRO A 174 30.62 7.83 20.62
N HIS A 175 29.77 8.02 21.63
CA HIS A 175 29.95 7.46 22.97
C HIS A 175 29.25 6.10 23.18
N ARG A 176 28.62 5.54 22.15
CA ARG A 176 27.81 4.30 22.17
C ARG A 176 28.45 3.14 22.93
N ASP A 177 29.74 2.88 22.73
CA ASP A 177 30.41 1.72 23.33
C ASP A 177 30.92 1.99 24.76
N LEU A 178 31.12 3.26 25.13
CA LEU A 178 31.27 3.67 26.54
C LEU A 178 29.95 3.47 27.28
N LEU A 179 28.83 3.95 26.72
CA LEU A 179 27.50 3.82 27.32
C LEU A 179 27.12 2.34 27.56
N LYS A 180 27.34 1.45 26.58
CA LYS A 180 27.18 -0.01 26.78
C LYS A 180 28.05 -0.57 27.90
N ARG A 181 29.34 -0.18 27.93
CA ARG A 181 30.33 -0.67 28.92
C ARG A 181 29.94 -0.24 30.34
N GLN A 182 29.40 0.96 30.48
CA GLN A 182 28.85 1.51 31.72
C GLN A 182 27.41 1.01 32.01
N GLY A 183 26.97 -0.09 31.38
CA GLY A 183 25.70 -0.76 31.69
C GLY A 183 24.44 -0.14 31.08
N ALA A 184 24.52 1.02 30.42
CA ALA A 184 23.36 1.66 29.79
C ALA A 184 22.77 0.80 28.65
N ARG A 185 21.50 1.07 28.32
CA ARG A 185 20.71 0.32 27.33
C ARG A 185 19.97 1.28 26.41
N TRP A 186 19.79 0.91 25.15
CA TRP A 186 19.04 1.73 24.19
C TRP A 186 17.53 1.42 24.26
N SER A 187 16.70 2.46 24.36
CA SER A 187 15.25 2.36 24.26
C SER A 187 14.79 2.76 22.87
N GLY A 188 14.37 1.77 22.07
CA GLY A 188 13.79 2.03 20.75
C GLY A 188 12.51 2.88 20.80
N LYS A 189 11.73 2.80 21.91
CA LYS A 189 10.47 3.55 22.08
C LYS A 189 10.70 5.04 22.40
N ARG A 190 11.74 5.38 23.18
CA ARG A 190 12.11 6.78 23.48
C ARG A 190 13.22 7.35 22.58
N LYS A 191 13.82 6.54 21.71
CA LYS A 191 15.03 6.88 20.90
C LYS A 191 16.15 7.49 21.76
N ALA A 192 16.40 6.90 22.92
CA ALA A 192 17.32 7.39 23.95
C ALA A 192 18.03 6.24 24.66
N TRP A 193 19.19 6.49 25.25
CA TRP A 193 19.76 5.53 26.20
C TRP A 193 19.09 5.67 27.56
N TYR A 194 19.14 4.62 28.37
CA TYR A 194 18.73 4.66 29.77
C TYR A 194 19.71 3.89 30.65
N TYR A 195 19.82 4.35 31.90
CA TYR A 195 20.55 3.71 32.99
C TYR A 195 19.67 3.69 34.24
N ILE A 196 19.73 2.62 35.04
CA ILE A 196 18.86 2.40 36.20
C ILE A 196 19.73 2.31 37.46
N SER A 197 19.73 3.37 38.26
CA SER A 197 20.59 3.57 39.44
C SER A 197 20.23 4.90 40.10
N ALA A 198 20.43 5.02 41.42
CA ALA A 198 20.33 6.29 42.13
C ALA A 198 21.23 7.38 41.50
N GLU A 199 22.47 7.02 41.15
CA GLU A 199 23.44 7.90 40.49
C GLU A 199 23.93 7.36 39.15
N LEU A 200 24.27 8.26 38.22
CA LEU A 200 24.98 7.94 36.98
C LEU A 200 26.45 7.58 37.23
N PRO A 201 27.06 6.67 36.45
CA PRO A 201 28.50 6.41 36.53
C PRO A 201 29.30 7.67 36.18
N VAL A 202 30.46 7.88 36.83
CA VAL A 202 31.31 9.07 36.61
C VAL A 202 31.68 9.23 35.14
N ALA A 203 31.95 8.13 34.43
CA ALA A 203 32.25 8.14 33.00
C ALA A 203 31.05 8.52 32.09
N ILE A 204 29.81 8.49 32.60
CA ILE A 204 28.64 9.05 31.89
C ILE A 204 28.42 10.51 32.32
N ARG A 205 28.59 10.85 33.61
CA ARG A 205 28.56 12.24 34.10
C ARG A 205 29.55 13.14 33.35
N ALA A 206 30.75 12.64 33.08
CA ALA A 206 31.78 13.35 32.31
C ALA A 206 31.46 13.57 30.80
N LEU A 207 30.32 13.05 30.31
CA LEU A 207 29.83 13.30 28.94
C LEU A 207 28.62 14.25 28.89
N ILE A 208 28.08 14.63 30.06
CA ILE A 208 26.89 15.46 30.13
C ILE A 208 27.30 16.92 30.15
N THR A 209 26.81 17.69 29.17
CA THR A 209 26.94 19.16 29.19
C THR A 209 25.86 19.70 30.11
N SER A 210 26.27 20.33 31.22
CA SER A 210 25.38 20.86 32.25
C SER A 210 24.89 22.27 31.87
N ASP A 211 23.75 22.33 31.17
CA ASP A 211 22.88 23.51 31.21
C ASP A 211 22.01 23.41 32.48
N ASP A 212 22.47 23.97 33.60
CA ASP A 212 21.70 24.08 34.85
C ASP A 212 20.84 25.36 34.87
N PRO A 213 19.51 25.28 34.81
CA PRO A 213 18.62 26.33 35.29
C PRO A 213 18.38 26.19 36.81
N THR A 214 18.27 27.33 37.48
CA THR A 214 17.87 27.50 38.90
C THR A 214 18.83 26.98 39.99
N GLY A 215 19.48 27.92 40.66
CA GLY A 215 19.86 27.81 42.07
C GLY A 215 19.07 28.83 42.90
N GLY A 216 18.95 28.59 44.22
CA GLY A 216 18.06 29.35 45.12
C GLY A 216 16.63 28.77 45.13
N ASP A 217 15.96 28.58 46.27
CA ASP A 217 16.37 28.83 47.67
C ASP A 217 15.74 27.81 48.64
N GLN A 218 16.26 27.76 49.87
CA GLN A 218 15.67 26.97 50.97
C GLN A 218 14.64 27.80 51.74
N SER A 219 13.46 27.22 52.03
CA SER A 219 12.66 27.58 53.21
C SER A 219 11.58 26.50 53.50
N ASP A 220 11.11 26.46 54.74
CA ASP A 220 10.22 25.42 55.26
C ASP A 220 8.79 25.45 54.68
N ASN A 221 8.19 24.26 54.55
CA ASN A 221 6.99 23.91 55.34
C ASN A 221 6.69 22.40 55.22
N GLY A 222 6.85 21.67 56.33
CA GLY A 222 6.26 20.33 56.49
C GLY A 222 4.89 20.38 57.17
N LEU A 223 4.35 19.19 57.50
CA LEU A 223 3.15 18.97 58.33
C LEU A 223 1.78 19.40 57.74
N ALA A 224 1.21 18.65 56.78
CA ALA A 224 -0.25 18.56 56.57
C ALA A 224 -0.76 17.45 55.60
N LEU A 225 -0.29 16.19 55.66
CA LEU A 225 -0.99 15.09 54.92
C LEU A 225 -0.85 13.67 55.49
N ASP A 226 -0.42 13.53 56.75
CA ASP A 226 -0.05 12.23 57.35
C ASP A 226 -1.21 11.60 58.15
N THR A 227 -2.44 11.65 57.62
CA THR A 227 -3.66 11.37 58.43
C THR A 227 -4.89 10.87 57.64
N LEU A 228 -4.71 10.27 56.46
CA LEU A 228 -5.82 9.69 55.65
C LEU A 228 -5.52 8.30 55.03
N THR A 229 -4.53 7.58 55.54
CA THR A 229 -4.11 6.25 55.04
C THR A 229 -4.47 5.08 55.97
N ALA A 230 -5.43 5.30 56.89
CA ALA A 230 -6.05 4.24 57.69
C ALA A 230 -7.45 3.89 57.13
N GLU A 231 -7.80 2.61 57.21
CA GLU A 231 -9.15 2.05 56.94
C GLU A 231 -9.66 2.04 55.48
N VAL A 232 -9.05 1.20 54.64
CA VAL A 232 -9.79 0.44 53.59
C VAL A 232 -9.36 -1.03 53.65
N PRO A 233 -10.27 -2.01 53.79
CA PRO A 233 -9.93 -3.43 53.70
C PRO A 233 -9.64 -3.86 52.25
N PHE A 234 -8.61 -4.69 52.04
CA PHE A 234 -8.40 -5.33 50.74
C PHE A 234 -9.47 -6.42 50.48
N ASN A 235 -10.05 -6.40 49.28
CA ASN A 235 -10.91 -7.45 48.73
C ASN A 235 -10.36 -7.86 47.36
N ASP A 236 -10.33 -9.16 47.03
CA ASP A 236 -9.64 -9.71 45.86
C ASP A 236 -10.46 -9.60 44.54
N GLU A 237 -11.18 -8.50 44.34
CA GLU A 237 -11.88 -8.20 43.09
C GLU A 237 -11.10 -7.19 42.23
N PRO A 238 -11.12 -7.31 40.88
CA PRO A 238 -10.39 -6.41 40.00
C PRO A 238 -11.00 -5.01 40.03
N CYS A 239 -10.19 -3.98 40.31
CA CYS A 239 -10.69 -2.62 40.49
C CYS A 239 -11.43 -2.09 39.26
N THR A 240 -12.46 -1.28 39.49
CA THR A 240 -13.20 -0.60 38.44
C THR A 240 -12.36 0.48 37.76
N VAL A 241 -12.81 0.93 36.58
CA VAL A 241 -12.09 1.95 35.79
C VAL A 241 -12.00 3.28 36.55
N ASP A 242 -13.04 3.64 37.29
CA ASP A 242 -13.12 4.90 38.04
C ASP A 242 -12.23 4.89 39.30
N GLU A 243 -12.18 3.76 40.02
CA GLU A 243 -11.22 3.55 41.12
C GLU A 243 -9.77 3.61 40.63
N GLY A 244 -9.47 2.90 39.52
CA GLY A 244 -8.14 2.91 38.91
C GLY A 244 -7.71 4.31 38.44
N ALA A 245 -8.65 5.13 37.97
CA ALA A 245 -8.37 6.50 37.58
C ALA A 245 -8.17 7.44 38.77
N PHE A 246 -8.95 7.28 39.85
CA PHE A 246 -8.77 8.00 41.12
C PHE A 246 -7.38 7.72 41.71
N ILE A 247 -6.98 6.44 41.78
CA ILE A 247 -5.65 6.00 42.27
C ILE A 247 -4.50 6.58 41.42
N LEU A 248 -4.70 6.76 40.11
CA LEU A 248 -3.68 7.30 39.19
C LEU A 248 -3.71 8.84 39.06
N GLY A 249 -4.60 9.54 39.77
CA GLY A 249 -4.76 11.00 39.65
C GLY A 249 -5.24 11.47 38.27
N LEU A 250 -5.86 10.58 37.49
CA LEU A 250 -6.33 10.85 36.14
C LEU A 250 -7.81 11.22 36.17
N GLN A 251 -8.17 12.42 35.70
CA GLN A 251 -9.57 12.70 35.41
C GLN A 251 -10.03 11.83 34.21
N VAL A 252 -10.96 10.91 34.46
CA VAL A 252 -11.73 10.26 33.38
C VAL A 252 -12.65 11.31 32.77
N ARG A 253 -12.10 12.12 31.86
CA ARG A 253 -12.94 12.94 30.99
C ARG A 253 -13.64 11.98 30.03
N ALA A 254 -14.88 11.64 30.36
CA ALA A 254 -15.74 10.81 29.53
C ALA A 254 -15.64 11.28 28.07
N VAL A 255 -15.25 10.36 27.18
CA VAL A 255 -15.18 10.66 25.76
C VAL A 255 -16.61 10.92 25.30
N PRO A 256 -16.96 12.13 24.84
CA PRO A 256 -18.24 12.32 24.18
C PRO A 256 -18.22 11.40 22.95
N ALA A 257 -19.15 10.46 22.88
CA ALA A 257 -19.35 9.71 21.65
C ALA A 257 -19.61 10.75 20.55
N SER A 258 -18.80 10.73 19.48
CA SER A 258 -19.05 11.58 18.33
C SER A 258 -20.38 11.15 17.73
N GLU A 259 -21.42 11.95 17.97
CA GLU A 259 -22.77 11.67 17.47
C GLU A 259 -22.67 11.45 15.95
N PRO A 260 -23.20 10.33 15.42
CA PRO A 260 -23.14 10.08 13.99
C PRO A 260 -23.89 11.19 13.27
N GLN A 261 -23.29 11.74 12.21
CA GLN A 261 -23.97 12.73 11.37
C GLN A 261 -25.30 12.13 10.88
N PRO A 262 -26.40 12.91 10.85
CA PRO A 262 -27.71 12.38 10.49
C PRO A 262 -27.70 11.80 9.07
N PRO A 263 -28.54 10.78 8.78
CA PRO A 263 -28.66 10.20 7.45
C PRO A 263 -29.10 11.25 6.43
N LEU A 264 -28.53 11.18 5.21
CA LEU A 264 -28.86 12.07 4.09
C LEU A 264 -30.28 11.86 3.56
N PHE A 265 -30.88 10.69 3.81
CA PHE A 265 -32.24 10.34 3.39
C PHE A 265 -33.06 9.86 4.59
N ALA A 266 -34.29 10.36 4.70
CA ALA A 266 -35.32 9.83 5.58
C ALA A 266 -36.06 8.65 4.93
N LEU A 267 -36.93 8.01 5.70
CA LEU A 267 -37.78 6.92 5.21
C LEU A 267 -38.87 7.49 4.29
N HIS A 268 -39.01 6.88 3.10
CA HIS A 268 -39.83 7.33 1.98
C HIS A 268 -39.31 8.53 1.16
N ASP A 269 -38.10 9.03 1.44
CA ASP A 269 -37.45 10.00 0.55
C ASP A 269 -37.15 9.38 -0.82
N THR A 270 -37.27 10.20 -1.87
CA THR A 270 -36.86 9.83 -3.22
C THR A 270 -35.33 9.84 -3.33
N ALA A 271 -34.76 8.74 -3.81
CA ALA A 271 -33.34 8.54 -3.98
C ALA A 271 -33.06 7.98 -5.39
N TYR A 272 -32.16 8.63 -6.12
CA TYR A 272 -31.76 8.24 -7.46
C TYR A 272 -30.38 7.57 -7.44
N ALA A 273 -30.20 6.52 -8.24
CA ALA A 273 -28.91 5.82 -8.33
C ALA A 273 -27.83 6.70 -8.98
N ARG A 274 -26.71 7.00 -8.29
CA ARG A 274 -25.61 7.83 -8.83
C ARG A 274 -24.79 7.16 -9.94
N HIS A 275 -24.90 5.84 -10.07
CA HIS A 275 -24.25 5.01 -11.08
C HIS A 275 -25.07 3.73 -11.29
N GLU A 276 -24.64 2.86 -12.19
CA GLU A 276 -25.30 1.57 -12.44
C GLU A 276 -25.11 0.64 -11.22
N LEU A 277 -26.21 0.17 -10.63
CA LEU A 277 -26.27 -0.68 -9.44
C LEU A 277 -26.95 -2.03 -9.78
N GLU A 278 -27.02 -2.96 -8.81
CA GLU A 278 -27.80 -4.21 -8.91
C GLU A 278 -28.71 -4.36 -7.67
N THR A 279 -29.90 -4.93 -7.87
CA THR A 279 -30.73 -5.49 -6.78
C THR A 279 -30.10 -6.77 -6.20
N ALA A 280 -30.60 -7.26 -5.05
CA ALA A 280 -30.17 -8.54 -4.48
C ALA A 280 -30.39 -9.73 -5.45
N ASP A 281 -31.44 -9.67 -6.28
CA ASP A 281 -31.76 -10.64 -7.32
C ASP A 281 -30.87 -10.54 -8.58
N GLY A 282 -29.93 -9.58 -8.63
CA GLY A 282 -29.07 -9.35 -9.79
C GLY A 282 -29.75 -8.63 -10.96
N LYS A 283 -30.90 -7.98 -10.76
CA LYS A 283 -31.45 -7.05 -11.77
C LYS A 283 -30.63 -5.76 -11.79
N PRO A 284 -30.17 -5.26 -12.95
CA PRO A 284 -29.47 -3.99 -13.04
C PRO A 284 -30.42 -2.82 -12.78
N ILE A 285 -29.93 -1.83 -12.03
CA ILE A 285 -30.57 -0.54 -11.76
C ILE A 285 -29.76 0.53 -12.51
N PRO A 286 -30.26 1.10 -13.62
CA PRO A 286 -29.57 2.15 -14.35
C PRO A 286 -29.22 3.38 -13.50
N THR A 287 -28.15 4.09 -13.88
CA THR A 287 -27.86 5.44 -13.35
C THR A 287 -29.10 6.32 -13.52
N GLY A 288 -29.54 6.92 -12.43
CA GLY A 288 -30.67 7.83 -12.40
C GLY A 288 -32.06 7.20 -12.35
N THR A 289 -32.17 5.87 -12.18
CA THR A 289 -33.46 5.28 -11.82
C THR A 289 -33.93 5.85 -10.47
N CYS A 290 -35.15 6.38 -10.47
CA CYS A 290 -35.89 6.80 -9.29
C CYS A 290 -36.22 5.59 -8.41
N GLY A 291 -36.10 5.77 -7.09
CA GLY A 291 -36.62 4.83 -6.12
C GLY A 291 -36.92 5.52 -4.79
N LYS A 292 -37.64 4.84 -3.92
CA LYS A 292 -37.97 5.35 -2.58
C LYS A 292 -37.25 4.57 -1.51
N VAL A 293 -36.67 5.26 -0.54
CA VAL A 293 -36.13 4.61 0.65
C VAL A 293 -37.27 3.88 1.37
N VAL A 294 -37.11 2.57 1.56
CA VAL A 294 -38.08 1.69 2.25
C VAL A 294 -37.54 1.11 3.55
N LEU A 295 -36.23 1.18 3.79
CA LEU A 295 -35.62 0.84 5.08
C LEU A 295 -34.32 1.63 5.30
N LEU A 296 -34.08 2.06 6.55
CA LEU A 296 -32.83 2.66 7.01
C LEU A 296 -32.07 1.66 7.90
N TYR A 297 -30.76 1.59 7.74
CA TYR A 297 -29.87 0.76 8.56
C TYR A 297 -28.91 1.61 9.40
N ASN A 298 -28.53 1.11 10.58
CA ASN A 298 -27.60 1.79 11.49
C ASN A 298 -26.26 2.17 10.82
N HIS A 299 -25.75 3.36 11.14
CA HIS A 299 -24.50 3.91 10.62
C HIS A 299 -23.30 2.97 10.79
N ASN A 300 -22.69 2.57 9.67
CA ASN A 300 -21.52 1.70 9.65
C ASN A 300 -20.22 2.52 9.66
N THR A 301 -19.38 2.33 10.70
CA THR A 301 -18.10 3.06 10.90
C THR A 301 -17.09 2.94 9.75
N ARG A 302 -17.27 1.97 8.82
CA ARG A 302 -16.42 1.79 7.64
C ARG A 302 -17.08 2.28 6.33
N HIS A 303 -18.40 2.43 6.29
CA HIS A 303 -19.15 2.59 5.04
C HIS A 303 -20.26 3.66 5.04
N GLY A 304 -20.50 4.35 6.15
CA GLY A 304 -21.55 5.36 6.30
C GLY A 304 -22.93 4.75 6.53
N TRP A 305 -23.99 5.52 6.27
CA TRP A 305 -25.36 5.01 6.25
C TRP A 305 -25.63 4.12 5.04
N SER A 306 -26.63 3.25 5.16
CA SER A 306 -27.15 2.42 4.08
C SER A 306 -28.65 2.24 4.20
N TYR A 307 -29.28 1.96 3.06
CA TYR A 307 -30.71 2.02 2.84
C TYR A 307 -31.13 0.84 1.96
N ASP A 308 -32.35 0.35 2.13
CA ASP A 308 -33.03 -0.33 1.03
C ASP A 308 -33.86 0.70 0.26
N VAL A 309 -33.72 0.69 -1.06
CA VAL A 309 -34.44 1.58 -1.97
C VAL A 309 -35.26 0.72 -2.92
N ASP A 310 -36.57 0.93 -2.97
CA ASP A 310 -37.46 0.31 -3.96
C ASP A 310 -37.42 1.13 -5.25
N PHE A 311 -36.76 0.62 -6.28
CA PHE A 311 -36.56 1.31 -7.55
C PHE A 311 -37.72 1.05 -8.52
N ASP A 312 -38.26 2.13 -9.10
CA ASP A 312 -39.50 2.11 -9.88
C ASP A 312 -39.41 1.10 -11.04
N GLY A 313 -40.25 0.05 -10.98
CA GLY A 313 -40.32 -1.02 -11.98
C GLY A 313 -39.22 -2.10 -11.89
N ILE A 314 -38.24 -1.96 -10.98
CA ILE A 314 -37.13 -2.91 -10.80
C ILE A 314 -37.28 -3.70 -9.50
N GLY A 315 -37.63 -3.03 -8.41
CA GLY A 315 -37.75 -3.58 -7.06
C GLY A 315 -36.63 -3.14 -6.12
N ILE A 316 -36.60 -3.75 -4.93
CA ILE A 316 -35.74 -3.35 -3.81
C ILE A 316 -34.25 -3.67 -4.03
N GLY A 317 -33.39 -2.67 -3.84
CA GLY A 317 -31.94 -2.80 -3.85
C GLY A 317 -31.27 -2.15 -2.64
N TRP A 318 -30.39 -2.91 -1.96
CA TRP A 318 -29.60 -2.41 -0.84
C TRP A 318 -28.46 -1.49 -1.32
N CYS A 319 -28.42 -0.26 -0.82
CA CYS A 319 -27.56 0.83 -1.30
C CYS A 319 -26.88 1.58 -0.15
N PHE A 320 -25.61 1.98 -0.34
CA PHE A 320 -24.95 2.89 0.58
C PHE A 320 -25.27 4.35 0.23
N GLU A 321 -25.25 5.24 1.21
CA GLU A 321 -25.57 6.67 1.05
C GLU A 321 -24.82 7.37 -0.10
N ARG A 322 -23.52 7.08 -0.24
CA ARG A 322 -22.66 7.61 -1.32
C ARG A 322 -23.07 7.16 -2.73
N GLU A 323 -23.91 6.14 -2.85
CA GLU A 323 -24.39 5.55 -4.11
C GLU A 323 -25.73 6.18 -4.55
N LEU A 324 -26.37 6.95 -3.67
CA LEU A 324 -27.69 7.56 -3.86
C LEU A 324 -27.60 9.09 -3.88
N THR A 325 -28.40 9.76 -4.70
CA THR A 325 -28.54 11.23 -4.72
C THR A 325 -30.01 11.64 -4.51
N PRO A 326 -30.31 12.68 -3.72
CA PRO A 326 -31.67 13.23 -3.61
C PRO A 326 -32.05 14.11 -4.80
N LEU A 327 -31.08 14.50 -5.63
CA LEU A 327 -31.30 15.27 -6.86
C LEU A 327 -31.72 14.35 -7.99
N GLU A 328 -32.84 14.64 -8.63
CA GLU A 328 -33.24 13.99 -9.89
C GLU A 328 -32.20 14.29 -10.99
N PRO A 329 -31.61 13.27 -11.63
CA PRO A 329 -30.70 13.49 -12.74
C PRO A 329 -31.49 13.78 -14.02
N PHE A 330 -31.21 14.94 -14.61
CA PHE A 330 -31.85 15.40 -15.84
C PHE A 330 -31.89 14.31 -16.93
N PRO A 331 -33.05 14.11 -17.61
CA PRO A 331 -33.22 13.06 -18.62
C PRO A 331 -32.11 13.05 -19.68
N GLY A 332 -31.31 11.98 -19.70
CA GLY A 332 -30.23 11.76 -20.66
C GLY A 332 -28.81 12.00 -20.14
N ILE A 333 -28.61 12.51 -18.91
CA ILE A 333 -27.27 12.69 -18.35
C ILE A 333 -26.79 11.41 -17.65
N LYS A 334 -25.82 10.71 -18.24
CA LYS A 334 -25.04 9.68 -17.53
C LYS A 334 -24.01 10.35 -16.62
N VAL A 335 -24.12 10.16 -15.31
CA VAL A 335 -23.09 10.58 -14.35
C VAL A 335 -21.95 9.58 -14.34
N THR A 336 -20.83 9.93 -14.98
CA THR A 336 -19.55 9.19 -14.88
C THR A 336 -18.46 10.10 -14.31
N HIS A 337 -17.94 9.73 -13.14
CA HIS A 337 -16.74 10.32 -12.52
C HIS A 337 -16.68 11.88 -12.44
N GLY A 338 -17.79 12.51 -12.07
CA GLY A 338 -17.79 13.90 -11.57
C GLY A 338 -17.75 15.01 -12.62
N THR A 339 -17.79 14.68 -13.91
CA THR A 339 -18.00 15.63 -15.02
C THR A 339 -19.32 15.36 -15.73
N VAL A 340 -20.09 16.41 -15.99
CA VAL A 340 -21.32 16.35 -16.79
C VAL A 340 -20.97 16.40 -18.27
N VAL A 341 -21.49 15.47 -19.07
CA VAL A 341 -21.27 15.39 -20.53
C VAL A 341 -22.63 15.50 -21.25
N PRO A 342 -22.84 16.51 -22.11
CA PRO A 342 -24.08 16.63 -22.90
C PRO A 342 -24.23 15.55 -23.98
N PRO A 343 -25.45 15.30 -24.49
CA PRO A 343 -25.68 14.33 -25.55
C PRO A 343 -24.96 14.71 -26.85
N GLY A 344 -24.22 13.76 -27.43
CA GLY A 344 -23.64 13.87 -28.78
C GLY A 344 -22.13 13.64 -28.89
N ALA A 345 -21.37 13.80 -27.80
CA ALA A 345 -19.91 13.61 -27.83
C ALA A 345 -19.50 12.13 -27.80
N ALA A 346 -18.72 11.67 -28.78
CA ALA A 346 -18.11 10.35 -28.77
C ALA A 346 -16.90 10.29 -27.81
N LEU A 347 -16.88 9.32 -26.89
CA LEU A 347 -15.74 9.10 -26.00
C LEU A 347 -14.80 8.01 -26.56
N LEU A 348 -13.50 8.30 -26.54
CA LEU A 348 -12.45 7.31 -26.79
C LEU A 348 -12.28 6.39 -25.56
N PRO A 349 -11.92 5.10 -25.74
CA PRO A 349 -11.92 4.12 -24.66
C PRO A 349 -10.63 4.14 -23.81
N THR A 350 -10.76 4.16 -22.47
CA THR A 350 -9.66 3.80 -21.55
C THR A 350 -10.20 3.33 -20.19
N ASP A 351 -9.51 2.37 -19.57
CA ASP A 351 -9.57 1.91 -18.17
C ASP A 351 -10.95 1.66 -17.51
N ALA A 352 -11.48 0.45 -17.75
CA ALA A 352 -12.63 -0.10 -17.04
C ALA A 352 -12.21 -1.08 -15.90
N GLU A 353 -11.85 -0.57 -14.72
CA GLU A 353 -11.42 -1.44 -13.58
C GLU A 353 -11.84 -0.95 -12.18
N ILE A 354 -13.09 -0.46 -12.02
CA ILE A 354 -13.66 -0.03 -10.72
C ILE A 354 -14.97 -0.73 -10.28
N PRO A 355 -15.96 -1.06 -11.16
CA PRO A 355 -17.27 -1.56 -10.71
C PRO A 355 -17.21 -2.81 -9.83
N SER A 356 -16.28 -3.73 -10.09
CA SER A 356 -16.20 -5.05 -9.45
C SER A 356 -16.00 -5.01 -7.93
N VAL A 357 -15.46 -3.91 -7.38
CA VAL A 357 -15.19 -3.80 -5.93
C VAL A 357 -16.48 -3.56 -5.13
N SER A 358 -17.40 -2.73 -5.65
CA SER A 358 -18.68 -2.44 -4.99
C SER A 358 -19.57 -3.69 -4.92
N PHE A 359 -19.69 -4.42 -6.04
CA PHE A 359 -20.48 -5.66 -6.10
C PHE A 359 -19.94 -6.76 -5.19
N ALA A 360 -18.62 -6.90 -5.06
CA ALA A 360 -18.01 -7.90 -4.19
C ALA A 360 -18.29 -7.66 -2.69
N ILE A 361 -18.43 -6.39 -2.27
CA ILE A 361 -18.72 -6.02 -0.88
C ILE A 361 -20.20 -6.25 -0.54
N LYS A 362 -21.13 -5.95 -1.47
CA LYS A 362 -22.58 -6.07 -1.22
C LYS A 362 -23.09 -7.50 -1.03
N ARG A 363 -22.43 -8.53 -1.58
CA ARG A 363 -22.93 -9.90 -1.54
C ARG A 363 -22.66 -10.65 -0.21
N GLN A 364 -21.66 -10.26 0.58
CA GLN A 364 -21.32 -10.96 1.84
C GLN A 364 -22.38 -10.84 2.97
N PRO A 365 -23.02 -9.68 3.22
CA PRO A 365 -24.05 -9.58 4.26
C PRO A 365 -25.33 -10.37 3.94
N ILE A 366 -25.72 -10.40 2.67
CA ILE A 366 -26.95 -11.05 2.20
C ILE A 366 -26.86 -12.58 2.40
N GLU A 367 -25.69 -13.18 2.12
CA GLU A 367 -25.45 -14.62 2.35
C GLU A 367 -25.33 -15.01 3.84
N THR A 368 -25.25 -14.05 4.78
CA THR A 368 -24.99 -14.32 6.21
C THR A 368 -26.13 -13.94 7.16
N GLY A 369 -27.25 -13.39 6.66
CA GLY A 369 -28.51 -13.27 7.42
C GLY A 369 -28.50 -12.29 8.59
N LEU A 370 -27.59 -11.32 8.61
CA LEU A 370 -27.44 -10.33 9.69
C LEU A 370 -27.99 -8.95 9.29
N GLN A 371 -29.32 -8.82 9.20
CA GLN A 371 -30.01 -7.52 9.14
C GLN A 371 -30.30 -6.97 10.56
N PRO A 372 -29.92 -5.72 10.89
CA PRO A 372 -30.41 -5.01 12.07
C PRO A 372 -31.82 -4.41 11.83
N ALA A 373 -32.52 -4.06 12.91
CA ALA A 373 -33.97 -3.84 12.89
C ALA A 373 -34.46 -2.45 12.35
N PRO A 374 -35.67 -2.37 11.77
CA PRO A 374 -36.30 -1.12 11.28
C PRO A 374 -36.76 -0.09 12.34
N LEU A 375 -37.10 1.10 11.87
CA LEU A 375 -37.87 2.16 12.55
C LEU A 375 -38.92 2.75 11.57
N GLU A 376 -40.06 3.24 12.07
CA GLU A 376 -41.23 3.67 11.27
C GLU A 376 -41.37 5.21 11.08
N PRO A 377 -42.15 5.72 10.08
CA PRO A 377 -42.07 7.11 9.61
C PRO A 377 -43.34 7.99 9.69
N LEU A 378 -43.15 9.31 9.43
CA LEU A 378 -44.15 10.30 8.98
C LEU A 378 -43.52 11.23 7.91
N SER A 379 -44.31 12.05 7.19
CA SER A 379 -44.14 12.27 5.73
C SER A 379 -44.10 13.71 5.15
N ALA A 380 -43.27 13.91 4.10
CA ALA A 380 -43.35 14.89 2.96
C ALA A 380 -43.11 16.41 3.28
N ILE A 381 -42.83 17.37 2.34
CA ILE A 381 -43.17 17.58 0.89
C ILE A 381 -42.09 18.44 0.12
N SER A 382 -41.83 18.10 -1.18
CA SER A 382 -41.40 18.82 -2.45
C SER A 382 -40.99 20.35 -2.52
N GLU A 383 -40.39 20.98 -3.57
CA GLU A 383 -39.78 20.62 -4.91
C GLU A 383 -39.09 21.81 -5.69
N ASN A 384 -38.36 21.51 -6.80
CA ASN A 384 -37.96 22.32 -8.03
C ASN A 384 -37.00 23.54 -7.90
N ASP A 385 -36.18 24.02 -8.89
CA ASP A 385 -36.03 23.92 -10.39
C ASP A 385 -34.58 24.43 -10.82
N ILE A 386 -33.94 24.50 -12.03
CA ILE A 386 -34.18 24.19 -13.49
C ILE A 386 -32.83 24.04 -14.34
N GLU A 387 -32.74 24.53 -15.60
CA GLU A 387 -31.83 24.27 -16.78
C GLU A 387 -30.71 25.34 -17.14
N ALA A 388 -29.82 25.30 -18.19
CA ALA A 388 -29.14 24.28 -19.07
C ALA A 388 -28.12 24.92 -20.12
N SER A 389 -27.57 24.14 -21.11
CA SER A 389 -26.84 24.50 -22.40
C SER A 389 -25.30 24.80 -22.39
N ALA A 390 -24.39 24.44 -23.35
CA ALA A 390 -24.32 23.56 -24.58
C ALA A 390 -22.82 23.24 -25.02
N ALA A 391 -22.54 22.56 -26.17
CA ALA A 391 -21.23 21.91 -26.53
C ALA A 391 -20.76 22.01 -28.05
N PRO A 392 -20.13 20.99 -28.75
CA PRO A 392 -18.67 20.68 -28.92
C PRO A 392 -18.12 20.52 -30.39
N ASP A 393 -16.93 19.88 -30.62
CA ASP A 393 -16.31 19.44 -31.92
C ASP A 393 -15.32 18.21 -31.77
N GLU A 394 -14.87 17.52 -32.85
CA GLU A 394 -14.22 16.15 -32.88
C GLU A 394 -12.87 15.96 -33.68
N GLU A 395 -12.18 14.77 -33.63
CA GLU A 395 -11.67 13.94 -34.81
C GLU A 395 -10.66 12.74 -34.58
N GLN A 396 -10.83 11.63 -35.36
CA GLN A 396 -9.88 10.63 -35.99
C GLN A 396 -9.09 9.46 -35.27
N THR A 397 -8.71 8.38 -36.03
CA THR A 397 -8.13 7.06 -35.59
C THR A 397 -7.23 6.27 -36.63
N PRO A 398 -6.49 5.16 -36.27
CA PRO A 398 -5.46 4.46 -37.12
C PRO A 398 -5.71 2.96 -37.54
N ALA A 399 -4.74 2.28 -38.22
CA ALA A 399 -4.93 1.05 -39.04
C ALA A 399 -4.06 -0.24 -38.75
N ILE A 400 -4.32 -1.34 -39.49
CA ILE A 400 -3.98 -2.77 -39.20
C ILE A 400 -2.74 -3.35 -39.95
N ARG A 401 -2.12 -4.44 -39.46
CA ARG A 401 -1.02 -5.23 -40.10
C ARG A 401 -1.35 -6.73 -40.27
N ILE A 402 -0.64 -7.44 -41.16
CA ILE A 402 -0.80 -8.88 -41.46
C ILE A 402 0.55 -9.63 -41.31
N ILE A 403 0.52 -10.85 -40.75
CA ILE A 403 1.68 -11.76 -40.58
C ILE A 403 1.39 -13.09 -41.28
N LYS A 404 2.40 -13.75 -41.87
CA LYS A 404 2.28 -15.08 -42.49
C LYS A 404 2.89 -16.18 -41.60
N PRO A 405 2.26 -17.36 -41.46
CA PRO A 405 2.86 -18.52 -40.80
C PRO A 405 4.14 -19.01 -41.49
N ALA A 406 5.03 -19.64 -40.71
CA ALA A 406 6.14 -20.42 -41.24
C ALA A 406 5.67 -21.86 -41.50
N ALA A 407 5.61 -22.26 -42.77
CA ALA A 407 5.11 -23.56 -43.20
C ALA A 407 5.90 -24.72 -42.57
N MET A 408 5.23 -25.84 -42.30
CA MET A 408 5.91 -27.06 -41.85
C MET A 408 6.81 -27.65 -42.95
N PRO A 409 7.98 -28.20 -42.61
CA PRO A 409 8.83 -28.92 -43.56
C PRO A 409 8.18 -30.21 -44.05
N SER A 410 8.60 -30.67 -45.23
CA SER A 410 8.16 -31.92 -45.85
C SER A 410 8.61 -33.16 -45.06
N GLU A 411 7.92 -34.30 -45.24
CA GLU A 411 8.26 -35.54 -44.54
C GLU A 411 9.69 -36.01 -44.84
N GLY A 412 10.55 -35.94 -43.83
CA GLY A 412 11.95 -36.38 -43.89
C GLY A 412 12.91 -35.53 -43.05
N GLU A 413 12.61 -34.26 -42.84
CA GLU A 413 13.46 -33.35 -42.06
C GLU A 413 13.22 -33.46 -40.53
N PRO A 414 14.26 -33.23 -39.69
CA PRO A 414 14.12 -33.24 -38.24
C PRO A 414 13.26 -32.06 -37.76
N LEU A 415 12.15 -32.36 -37.11
CA LEU A 415 11.22 -31.36 -36.59
C LEU A 415 11.79 -30.65 -35.36
N ASP A 416 11.63 -29.32 -35.33
CA ASP A 416 11.88 -28.49 -34.14
C ASP A 416 10.96 -28.89 -32.97
N ALA A 417 11.31 -28.56 -31.73
CA ALA A 417 10.51 -28.88 -30.53
C ALA A 417 9.09 -28.29 -30.64
N VAL A 418 8.96 -27.06 -31.15
CA VAL A 418 7.66 -26.41 -31.41
C VAL A 418 6.84 -27.16 -32.46
N GLN A 419 7.46 -27.62 -33.54
CA GLN A 419 6.78 -28.37 -34.62
C GLN A 419 6.39 -29.78 -34.17
N SER A 420 7.26 -30.42 -33.39
CA SER A 420 7.03 -31.72 -32.75
C SER A 420 5.86 -31.63 -31.77
N ALA A 421 5.78 -30.58 -30.94
CA ALA A 421 4.64 -30.32 -30.08
C ALA A 421 3.34 -30.22 -30.88
N ILE A 422 3.29 -29.38 -31.93
CA ILE A 422 2.11 -29.22 -32.80
C ILE A 422 1.67 -30.58 -33.39
N ARG A 423 2.60 -31.37 -33.95
CA ARG A 423 2.30 -32.70 -34.52
C ARG A 423 1.77 -33.69 -33.47
N THR A 424 2.30 -33.64 -32.25
CA THR A 424 1.92 -34.56 -31.15
C THR A 424 0.59 -34.15 -30.49
N VAL A 425 0.27 -32.85 -30.46
CA VAL A 425 -1.05 -32.38 -30.01
C VAL A 425 -2.12 -32.70 -31.06
N LYS A 426 -1.83 -32.54 -32.37
CA LYS A 426 -2.74 -32.90 -33.47
C LYS A 426 -3.11 -34.40 -33.50
N THR A 427 -2.25 -35.26 -32.97
CA THR A 427 -2.45 -36.72 -32.92
C THR A 427 -2.99 -37.22 -31.57
N GLY A 428 -3.03 -36.37 -30.54
CA GLY A 428 -3.68 -36.65 -29.27
C GLY A 428 -5.10 -36.09 -29.21
N ALA A 429 -5.91 -36.61 -28.28
CA ALA A 429 -7.14 -35.91 -27.90
C ALA A 429 -6.77 -34.72 -27.02
N ILE A 430 -7.08 -33.49 -27.48
CA ILE A 430 -7.00 -32.30 -26.63
C ILE A 430 -8.06 -32.44 -25.54
N ALA A 431 -7.64 -32.37 -24.29
CA ALA A 431 -8.56 -32.32 -23.16
C ALA A 431 -9.38 -31.02 -23.25
N THR A 432 -10.67 -31.14 -23.55
CA THR A 432 -11.58 -30.00 -23.57
C THR A 432 -11.57 -29.35 -22.17
N PRO A 433 -11.27 -28.05 -22.04
CA PRO A 433 -11.33 -27.39 -20.74
C PRO A 433 -12.78 -27.44 -20.23
N PRO A 434 -13.04 -27.92 -19.01
CA PRO A 434 -14.40 -28.00 -18.50
C PRO A 434 -14.95 -26.58 -18.30
N THR A 435 -16.18 -26.34 -18.78
CA THR A 435 -16.90 -25.09 -18.55
C THR A 435 -17.26 -25.00 -17.06
N VAL A 436 -16.50 -24.23 -16.28
CA VAL A 436 -16.64 -24.14 -14.82
C VAL A 436 -16.75 -22.68 -14.38
N HIS A 437 -17.70 -22.39 -13.50
CA HIS A 437 -17.86 -21.09 -12.85
C HIS A 437 -16.58 -20.66 -12.13
N ILE A 438 -16.22 -19.39 -12.27
CA ILE A 438 -15.20 -18.75 -11.42
C ILE A 438 -15.79 -18.62 -10.00
N PRO A 439 -15.20 -19.23 -8.96
CA PRO A 439 -15.59 -18.94 -7.58
C PRO A 439 -15.07 -17.55 -7.21
N ASN A 440 -15.96 -16.55 -7.19
CA ASN A 440 -15.63 -15.14 -7.02
C ASN A 440 -14.69 -14.87 -5.83
N GLY A 441 -13.58 -14.16 -6.12
CA GLY A 441 -12.76 -13.46 -5.12
C GLY A 441 -11.98 -14.30 -4.09
N ARG A 442 -12.14 -15.62 -4.01
CA ARG A 442 -11.44 -16.44 -3.00
C ARG A 442 -9.94 -16.55 -3.32
N SER A 443 -9.12 -16.06 -2.40
CA SER A 443 -7.66 -16.23 -2.44
C SER A 443 -7.29 -17.72 -2.51
N ALA A 444 -6.69 -18.14 -3.62
CA ALA A 444 -6.27 -19.53 -3.79
C ALA A 444 -5.17 -19.90 -2.79
N ARG A 445 -5.41 -20.93 -1.97
CA ARG A 445 -4.39 -21.47 -1.06
C ARG A 445 -3.26 -22.09 -1.88
N ILE A 446 -2.04 -21.65 -1.61
CA ILE A 446 -0.82 -22.38 -1.99
C ILE A 446 -0.53 -23.34 -0.83
N ASP A 447 -0.34 -24.62 -1.13
CA ASP A 447 -0.02 -25.61 -0.11
C ASP A 447 1.40 -25.44 0.41
N GLN A 448 1.55 -25.62 1.73
CA GLN A 448 2.76 -25.37 2.49
C GLN A 448 2.93 -26.49 3.51
N SER A 449 4.08 -27.14 3.52
CA SER A 449 4.44 -28.18 4.49
C SER A 449 5.90 -28.05 4.88
N TYR A 450 6.23 -28.47 6.11
CA TYR A 450 7.60 -28.41 6.63
C TYR A 450 8.55 -29.26 5.78
N VAL A 451 9.68 -28.67 5.39
CA VAL A 451 10.67 -29.29 4.49
C VAL A 451 11.99 -29.60 5.18
N GLY A 452 12.35 -28.83 6.21
CA GLY A 452 13.66 -28.91 6.86
C GLY A 452 14.07 -27.64 7.58
N GLU A 453 15.26 -27.62 8.19
CA GLU A 453 15.87 -26.42 8.79
C GLU A 453 16.75 -25.68 7.76
N LEU A 454 16.73 -24.35 7.76
CA LEU A 454 17.57 -23.50 6.93
C LEU A 454 18.88 -23.18 7.67
N THR A 455 19.99 -23.59 7.05
CA THR A 455 21.34 -23.44 7.58
C THR A 455 22.19 -22.58 6.64
N GLY A 456 23.26 -21.96 7.16
CA GLY A 456 24.10 -21.07 6.34
C GLY A 456 24.91 -20.07 7.15
N SER A 457 25.52 -20.50 8.25
CA SER A 457 26.26 -19.62 9.18
C SER A 457 25.40 -18.46 9.73
N ILE A 458 24.23 -18.80 10.26
CA ILE A 458 23.28 -17.89 10.93
C ILE A 458 23.11 -18.31 12.40
N THR A 459 22.70 -17.37 13.26
CA THR A 459 22.47 -17.64 14.69
C THR A 459 20.97 -17.74 14.98
N GLY A 460 20.48 -18.97 15.14
CA GLY A 460 19.08 -19.28 15.47
C GLY A 460 18.41 -20.16 14.42
N GLN A 461 17.55 -21.07 14.88
CA GLN A 461 16.87 -22.07 14.03
C GLN A 461 15.83 -21.39 13.14
N VAL A 462 15.79 -21.72 11.85
CA VAL A 462 14.75 -21.23 10.92
C VAL A 462 14.21 -22.41 10.13
N PHE A 463 12.89 -22.57 10.11
CA PHE A 463 12.22 -23.70 9.47
C PHE A 463 11.74 -23.32 8.07
N CYS A 464 11.95 -24.19 7.09
CA CYS A 464 11.44 -24.03 5.73
C CYS A 464 10.08 -24.70 5.58
N TYR A 465 9.12 -24.00 4.96
CA TYR A 465 7.75 -24.46 4.70
C TYR A 465 7.41 -24.50 3.20
N GLY A 466 8.44 -24.47 2.36
CA GLY A 466 8.34 -24.55 0.90
C GLY A 466 9.48 -23.81 0.20
N TRP A 467 9.98 -24.37 -0.90
CA TRP A 467 10.97 -23.73 -1.76
C TRP A 467 10.81 -24.16 -3.22
N ALA A 468 11.32 -23.34 -4.15
CA ALA A 468 11.42 -23.69 -5.55
C ALA A 468 12.72 -23.14 -6.18
N VAL A 469 13.39 -23.97 -6.97
CA VAL A 469 14.65 -23.69 -7.66
C VAL A 469 14.48 -23.94 -9.16
N HIS A 470 14.96 -22.99 -9.97
CA HIS A 470 15.03 -23.06 -11.42
C HIS A 470 16.47 -22.77 -11.85
N GLU A 471 17.11 -23.72 -12.55
CA GLU A 471 18.46 -23.57 -13.13
C GLU A 471 19.52 -23.09 -12.10
N GLY A 472 19.39 -23.55 -10.85
CA GLY A 472 20.27 -23.21 -9.72
C GLY A 472 19.82 -21.99 -8.89
N ILE A 473 18.94 -21.15 -9.44
CA ILE A 473 18.41 -19.95 -8.78
C ILE A 473 17.20 -20.31 -7.92
N CYS A 474 17.21 -19.87 -6.66
CA CYS A 474 16.07 -19.97 -5.75
C CYS A 474 15.00 -18.94 -6.15
N ILE A 475 13.89 -19.38 -6.75
CA ILE A 475 12.79 -18.52 -7.22
C ILE A 475 11.79 -18.20 -6.09
N TYR A 476 11.61 -19.14 -5.17
CA TYR A 476 10.70 -19.01 -4.02
C TYR A 476 11.29 -19.65 -2.78
N LEU A 477 11.16 -18.96 -1.64
CA LEU A 477 11.46 -19.52 -0.32
C LEU A 477 10.42 -19.05 0.71
N ASN A 478 9.78 -20.01 1.38
CA ASN A 478 8.94 -19.82 2.54
C ASN A 478 9.70 -20.28 3.79
N MET A 479 9.88 -19.37 4.75
CA MET A 479 10.61 -19.64 5.97
C MET A 479 10.00 -18.97 7.20
N ALA A 480 10.09 -19.59 8.37
CA ALA A 480 9.72 -18.95 9.62
C ALA A 480 10.62 -19.34 10.79
N GLY A 481 10.88 -18.39 11.69
CA GLY A 481 11.84 -18.53 12.78
C GLY A 481 11.99 -17.24 13.62
N PRO A 482 12.98 -17.18 14.53
CA PRO A 482 13.33 -15.96 15.24
C PRO A 482 13.69 -14.85 14.26
N ARG A 483 13.09 -13.66 14.41
CA ARG A 483 13.19 -12.55 13.44
C ARG A 483 14.61 -12.26 12.95
N MET A 484 15.60 -12.25 13.84
CA MET A 484 16.99 -11.93 13.48
C MET A 484 17.63 -12.98 12.55
N ALA A 485 17.28 -14.26 12.69
CA ALA A 485 17.79 -15.33 11.84
C ALA A 485 17.10 -15.33 10.46
N VAL A 486 15.79 -15.09 10.43
CA VAL A 486 14.98 -14.93 9.20
C VAL A 486 15.46 -13.74 8.38
N GLU A 487 15.67 -12.57 9.00
CA GLU A 487 16.23 -11.39 8.30
C GLU A 487 17.70 -11.60 7.89
N ALA A 488 18.47 -12.46 8.57
CA ALA A 488 19.83 -12.82 8.17
C ALA A 488 19.85 -13.73 6.93
N ILE A 489 18.95 -14.72 6.81
CA ILE A 489 18.79 -15.53 5.59
C ILE A 489 18.42 -14.64 4.40
N ARG A 490 17.47 -13.71 4.57
CA ARG A 490 17.15 -12.72 3.53
C ARG A 490 18.41 -11.93 3.13
N ALA A 491 19.14 -11.39 4.11
CA ALA A 491 20.34 -10.60 3.84
C ALA A 491 21.45 -11.40 3.14
N LYS A 492 21.51 -12.72 3.31
CA LYS A 492 22.42 -13.63 2.60
C LYS A 492 21.99 -13.81 1.14
N LEU A 493 20.75 -14.24 0.90
CA LEU A 493 20.22 -14.43 -0.46
C LEU A 493 20.21 -13.12 -1.26
N SER A 494 19.89 -11.98 -0.64
CA SER A 494 19.97 -10.66 -1.28
C SER A 494 21.38 -10.25 -1.72
N LYS A 495 22.45 -10.87 -1.18
CA LYS A 495 23.84 -10.66 -1.63
C LYS A 495 24.33 -11.72 -2.62
N GLY A 496 23.55 -12.79 -2.87
CA GLY A 496 24.02 -13.99 -3.57
C GLY A 496 24.82 -14.97 -2.70
N GLU A 497 24.82 -14.82 -1.37
CA GLU A 497 25.37 -15.85 -0.47
C GLU A 497 24.46 -17.10 -0.48
N GLN A 498 25.06 -18.29 -0.45
CA GLN A 498 24.34 -19.57 -0.39
C GLN A 498 23.70 -19.82 0.99
N VAL A 499 22.55 -20.52 0.99
CA VAL A 499 21.81 -20.98 2.17
C VAL A 499 21.32 -22.40 1.88
N SER A 500 21.47 -23.34 2.82
CA SER A 500 21.12 -24.75 2.61
C SER A 500 19.90 -25.17 3.44
N VAL A 501 18.87 -25.69 2.78
CA VAL A 501 17.79 -26.43 3.46
C VAL A 501 18.33 -27.80 3.83
N VAL A 502 18.15 -28.22 5.08
CA VAL A 502 18.49 -29.56 5.57
C VAL A 502 17.18 -30.27 5.92
N PRO A 503 16.66 -31.12 5.03
CA PRO A 503 15.53 -32.00 5.35
C PRO A 503 15.89 -33.04 6.42
N PRO A 504 14.91 -33.60 7.15
CA PRO A 504 15.18 -34.67 8.11
C PRO A 504 15.65 -35.96 7.44
N ASP A 505 15.04 -36.34 6.30
CA ASP A 505 15.19 -37.66 5.68
C ASP A 505 15.86 -37.62 4.28
N ALA A 506 16.44 -36.48 3.88
CA ALA A 506 17.00 -36.27 2.54
C ALA A 506 18.25 -35.37 2.56
N PRO A 507 19.15 -35.47 1.57
CA PRO A 507 20.35 -34.64 1.50
C PRO A 507 20.01 -33.14 1.43
N ALA A 508 20.92 -32.32 1.94
CA ALA A 508 20.77 -30.87 1.96
C ALA A 508 20.60 -30.30 0.54
N VAL A 509 19.80 -29.24 0.43
CA VAL A 509 19.51 -28.53 -0.82
C VAL A 509 20.03 -27.11 -0.72
N GLU A 510 21.02 -26.79 -1.54
CA GLU A 510 21.55 -25.44 -1.70
C GLU A 510 20.54 -24.54 -2.41
N LEU A 511 20.33 -23.35 -1.84
CA LEU A 511 19.58 -22.23 -2.37
C LEU A 511 20.53 -21.04 -2.53
N THR A 512 20.49 -20.39 -3.70
CA THR A 512 21.25 -19.16 -3.99
C THR A 512 20.45 -18.25 -4.90
N ALA A 513 20.80 -16.96 -4.95
CA ALA A 513 20.34 -16.07 -6.01
C ALA A 513 20.93 -16.45 -7.39
N GLY A 514 22.06 -17.17 -7.41
CA GLY A 514 22.91 -17.27 -8.60
C GLY A 514 23.65 -15.96 -8.87
N GLU A 515 24.47 -15.97 -9.92
CA GLU A 515 25.24 -14.80 -10.32
C GLU A 515 24.33 -13.71 -10.93
N GLY A 516 24.64 -12.43 -10.69
CA GLY A 516 23.89 -11.29 -11.23
C GLY A 516 22.56 -10.94 -10.53
N ASN A 517 21.89 -11.88 -9.87
CA ASN A 517 20.55 -11.66 -9.30
C ASN A 517 20.54 -11.09 -7.85
N SER A 518 21.66 -10.56 -7.36
CA SER A 518 21.73 -9.96 -6.02
C SER A 518 20.74 -8.79 -5.90
N GLY A 519 19.87 -8.82 -4.88
CA GLY A 519 18.83 -7.82 -4.64
C GLY A 519 17.48 -8.11 -5.29
N MET A 520 17.38 -9.09 -6.20
CA MET A 520 16.16 -9.40 -6.99
C MET A 520 15.09 -10.19 -6.21
N TYR A 521 14.90 -9.89 -4.92
CA TYR A 521 13.94 -10.60 -4.05
C TYR A 521 12.95 -9.64 -3.37
N HIS A 522 11.66 -9.92 -3.56
CA HIS A 522 10.55 -9.25 -2.90
C HIS A 522 10.24 -9.94 -1.55
N PRO A 523 10.38 -9.25 -0.40
CA PRO A 523 10.22 -9.84 0.92
C PRO A 523 8.85 -9.56 1.56
N TYR A 524 7.99 -10.57 1.67
CA TYR A 524 6.70 -10.48 2.36
C TYR A 524 6.86 -10.97 3.80
N LEU A 525 7.18 -10.04 4.70
CA LEU A 525 7.43 -10.30 6.12
C LEU A 525 6.15 -10.17 6.95
N HIS A 526 5.76 -11.23 7.65
CA HIS A 526 4.71 -11.22 8.67
C HIS A 526 5.32 -11.52 10.05
N TYR A 527 5.04 -10.68 11.04
CA TYR A 527 5.61 -10.78 12.38
C TYR A 527 4.53 -11.16 13.40
N LEU A 528 4.85 -12.11 14.28
CA LEU A 528 4.01 -12.60 15.37
C LEU A 528 4.63 -12.15 16.70
N PRO A 529 4.20 -11.00 17.27
CA PRO A 529 4.84 -10.39 18.44
C PRO A 529 4.94 -11.30 19.66
N GLU A 530 3.90 -12.11 19.88
CA GLU A 530 3.69 -12.95 21.06
C GLU A 530 4.73 -14.07 21.12
N ALA A 531 5.01 -14.68 19.96
CA ALA A 531 6.00 -15.74 19.80
C ALA A 531 7.43 -15.24 19.50
N ARG A 532 7.62 -13.92 19.34
CA ARG A 532 8.85 -13.28 18.81
C ARG A 532 9.28 -13.85 17.44
N PHE A 533 8.32 -14.38 16.71
CA PHE A 533 8.51 -15.22 15.52
C PHE A 533 8.20 -14.39 14.27
N ALA A 534 8.88 -14.68 13.17
CA ALA A 534 8.64 -14.05 11.88
C ALA A 534 8.44 -15.13 10.82
N SER A 535 7.39 -15.00 10.02
CA SER A 535 7.23 -15.68 8.75
C SER A 535 7.69 -14.74 7.63
N LEU A 536 8.44 -15.25 6.67
CA LEU A 536 8.95 -14.49 5.54
C LEU A 536 8.86 -15.32 4.26
N LEU A 537 8.10 -14.82 3.30
CA LEU A 537 8.18 -15.28 1.91
C LEU A 537 9.19 -14.42 1.16
N LEU A 538 10.12 -15.05 0.47
CA LEU A 538 10.95 -14.42 -0.56
C LEU A 538 10.48 -14.92 -1.93
N VAL A 539 10.18 -13.98 -2.82
CA VAL A 539 9.79 -14.26 -4.21
C VAL A 539 10.78 -13.54 -5.13
N HIS A 540 11.35 -14.24 -6.09
CA HIS A 540 12.27 -13.65 -7.05
C HIS A 540 11.54 -12.72 -8.02
N ASP A 541 12.20 -11.64 -8.44
CA ASP A 541 11.63 -10.57 -9.27
C ASP A 541 10.95 -11.11 -10.54
N TRP A 542 11.56 -12.09 -11.20
CA TRP A 542 11.03 -12.76 -12.41
C TRP A 542 9.62 -13.37 -12.24
N ALA A 543 9.17 -13.64 -11.00
CA ALA A 543 7.84 -14.15 -10.68
C ALA A 543 6.86 -13.07 -10.18
N VAL A 544 7.34 -11.85 -9.92
CA VAL A 544 6.54 -10.68 -9.47
C VAL A 544 6.35 -9.67 -10.60
N THR A 545 7.40 -9.46 -11.40
CA THR A 545 7.51 -8.50 -12.50
C THR A 545 7.99 -9.20 -13.77
N PRO A 546 7.09 -9.91 -14.50
CA PRO A 546 7.45 -10.63 -15.73
C PRO A 546 7.96 -9.67 -16.81
N ASN A 547 9.08 -10.01 -17.45
CA ASN A 547 9.64 -9.24 -18.55
C ASN A 547 9.13 -9.79 -19.90
N TYR A 548 8.15 -9.12 -20.50
CA TYR A 548 7.59 -9.50 -21.82
C TYR A 548 8.46 -9.09 -23.02
N GLY A 549 9.73 -8.71 -22.82
CA GLY A 549 10.70 -8.35 -23.87
C GLY A 549 11.14 -9.48 -24.82
N GLY A 550 10.44 -10.61 -24.83
CA GLY A 550 10.57 -11.65 -25.86
C GLY A 550 11.63 -12.73 -25.66
N LYS A 551 12.51 -12.63 -24.65
CA LYS A 551 13.52 -13.64 -24.25
C LYS A 551 13.82 -13.59 -22.74
N ALA A 552 12.86 -14.01 -21.92
CA ALA A 552 12.98 -14.02 -20.45
C ALA A 552 12.20 -15.20 -19.85
N THR A 553 12.37 -15.47 -18.56
CA THR A 553 11.61 -16.52 -17.86
C THR A 553 10.70 -15.90 -16.80
N THR A 554 9.47 -16.41 -16.66
CA THR A 554 8.57 -16.07 -15.55
C THR A 554 7.93 -17.33 -14.95
N PHE A 555 7.09 -17.21 -13.91
CA PHE A 555 6.66 -18.36 -13.12
C PHE A 555 5.19 -18.32 -12.68
N ILE A 556 4.54 -19.48 -12.72
CA ILE A 556 3.19 -19.70 -12.18
C ILE A 556 3.26 -20.63 -10.97
N PHE A 557 2.77 -20.17 -9.82
CA PHE A 557 2.35 -21.04 -8.72
C PHE A 557 1.06 -21.75 -9.14
N ARG A 558 1.13 -23.04 -9.43
CA ARG A 558 -0.02 -23.85 -9.86
C ARG A 558 -0.81 -24.30 -8.63
N THR A 559 -2.02 -23.77 -8.48
CA THR A 559 -2.99 -24.26 -7.47
C THR A 559 -4.07 -25.15 -8.09
N SER A 560 -4.26 -25.07 -9.41
CA SER A 560 -5.03 -26.02 -10.23
C SER A 560 -4.60 -25.84 -11.69
N ASP A 561 -4.83 -26.85 -12.54
CA ASP A 561 -4.53 -26.72 -13.97
C ASP A 561 -5.37 -25.61 -14.64
N THR A 562 -6.64 -25.44 -14.26
CA THR A 562 -7.48 -24.33 -14.75
C THR A 562 -6.88 -22.96 -14.42
N GLN A 563 -6.34 -22.78 -13.22
CA GLN A 563 -5.66 -21.55 -12.80
C GLN A 563 -4.35 -21.33 -13.57
N ALA A 564 -3.59 -22.41 -13.84
CA ALA A 564 -2.36 -22.33 -14.60
C ALA A 564 -2.60 -22.04 -16.09
N ILE A 565 -3.65 -22.62 -16.68
CA ILE A 565 -4.11 -22.36 -18.06
C ILE A 565 -4.49 -20.88 -18.23
N LEU A 566 -5.30 -20.32 -17.31
CA LEU A 566 -5.72 -18.92 -17.37
C LEU A 566 -4.56 -17.94 -17.16
N LYS A 567 -3.64 -18.23 -16.23
CA LYS A 567 -2.42 -17.41 -16.05
C LYS A 567 -1.47 -17.52 -17.24
N LEU A 568 -1.32 -18.71 -17.83
CA LEU A 568 -0.52 -18.87 -19.05
C LEU A 568 -1.11 -18.05 -20.20
N LYS A 569 -2.43 -18.11 -20.43
CA LYS A 569 -3.11 -17.26 -21.41
C LYS A 569 -2.77 -15.78 -21.18
N HIS A 570 -2.92 -15.28 -19.94
CA HIS A 570 -2.56 -13.90 -19.59
C HIS A 570 -1.10 -13.56 -19.95
N HIS A 571 -0.12 -14.39 -19.58
CA HIS A 571 1.28 -14.14 -19.93
C HIS A 571 1.53 -14.15 -21.45
N VAL A 572 0.92 -15.09 -22.19
CA VAL A 572 1.08 -15.16 -23.66
C VAL A 572 0.40 -13.95 -24.33
N THR A 573 -0.79 -13.52 -23.89
CA THR A 573 -1.47 -12.31 -24.39
C THR A 573 -0.62 -11.04 -24.24
N HIS A 574 0.17 -10.92 -23.17
CA HIS A 574 1.08 -9.77 -22.97
C HIS A 574 2.41 -9.91 -23.71
N LEU A 575 2.74 -11.11 -24.21
CA LEU A 575 3.99 -11.40 -24.91
C LEU A 575 3.85 -11.26 -26.44
N VAL A 576 2.75 -11.74 -27.03
CA VAL A 576 2.59 -11.80 -28.49
C VAL A 576 1.70 -10.67 -29.01
N ASN A 577 2.09 -10.05 -30.13
CA ASN A 577 1.35 -8.97 -30.79
C ASN A 577 0.14 -9.47 -31.63
N ILE A 578 -0.54 -10.52 -31.17
CA ILE A 578 -1.72 -11.13 -31.81
C ILE A 578 -2.79 -11.47 -30.77
N PRO A 579 -4.10 -11.35 -31.08
CA PRO A 579 -5.16 -11.70 -30.15
C PRO A 579 -5.09 -13.18 -29.72
N VAL A 580 -5.23 -13.44 -28.41
CA VAL A 580 -5.22 -14.79 -27.83
C VAL A 580 -6.57 -15.06 -27.15
N PHE A 581 -7.37 -15.92 -27.76
CA PHE A 581 -8.74 -16.20 -27.31
C PHE A 581 -8.80 -17.33 -26.27
N ASP A 582 -9.81 -17.30 -25.39
CA ASP A 582 -9.95 -18.26 -24.29
C ASP A 582 -10.01 -19.73 -24.75
N ALA A 583 -10.65 -19.99 -25.90
CA ALA A 583 -10.72 -21.30 -26.53
C ALA A 583 -9.33 -21.91 -26.86
N TRP A 584 -8.28 -21.09 -26.99
CA TRP A 584 -6.93 -21.56 -27.29
C TRP A 584 -6.13 -21.94 -26.04
N SER A 585 -6.58 -21.54 -24.84
CA SER A 585 -5.78 -21.63 -23.60
C SER A 585 -5.36 -23.06 -23.26
N ALA A 586 -6.25 -24.04 -23.45
CA ALA A 586 -5.94 -25.46 -23.21
C ALA A 586 -4.91 -26.01 -24.21
N TYR A 587 -5.03 -25.64 -25.50
CA TYR A 587 -4.05 -25.96 -26.53
C TYR A 587 -2.68 -25.35 -26.21
N LEU A 588 -2.63 -24.08 -25.82
CA LEU A 588 -1.38 -23.39 -25.48
C LEU A 588 -0.68 -23.99 -24.25
N TYR A 589 -1.43 -24.50 -23.28
CA TYR A 589 -0.89 -25.17 -22.10
C TYR A 589 -0.24 -26.52 -22.45
N ASP A 590 -0.96 -27.39 -23.16
CA ASP A 590 -0.49 -28.71 -23.57
C ASP A 590 0.66 -28.62 -24.61
N ALA A 591 0.48 -27.79 -25.65
CA ALA A 591 1.52 -27.58 -26.66
C ALA A 591 2.75 -26.86 -26.07
N GLY A 592 2.56 -25.92 -25.14
CA GLY A 592 3.64 -25.22 -24.44
C GLY A 592 4.46 -26.14 -23.53
N GLN A 593 3.83 -27.10 -22.85
CA GLN A 593 4.54 -28.14 -22.09
C GLN A 593 5.35 -29.06 -23.02
N ARG A 594 4.75 -29.53 -24.11
CA ARG A 594 5.44 -30.41 -25.09
C ARG A 594 6.56 -29.71 -25.86
N ALA A 595 6.45 -28.40 -26.06
CA ALA A 595 7.49 -27.55 -26.65
C ALA A 595 8.57 -27.13 -25.63
N MET A 596 8.51 -27.58 -24.38
CA MET A 596 9.41 -27.20 -23.27
C MET A 596 9.40 -25.70 -22.92
N LEU A 597 8.41 -24.94 -23.40
CA LEU A 597 8.17 -23.55 -23.01
C LEU A 597 7.51 -23.45 -21.62
N VAL A 598 6.80 -24.51 -21.18
CA VAL A 598 6.23 -24.62 -19.83
C VAL A 598 6.86 -25.82 -19.12
N ARG A 599 7.76 -25.57 -18.18
CA ARG A 599 8.55 -26.59 -17.47
C ARG A 599 8.21 -26.59 -15.98
N LYS A 600 8.17 -27.76 -15.33
CA LYS A 600 8.06 -27.83 -13.86
C LYS A 600 9.42 -27.56 -13.23
N THR A 601 9.47 -26.64 -12.26
CA THR A 601 10.70 -26.35 -11.50
C THR A 601 10.97 -27.41 -10.42
N ARG A 602 12.18 -27.43 -9.85
CA ARG A 602 12.48 -28.29 -8.70
C ARG A 602 11.93 -27.62 -7.46
N SER A 603 10.89 -28.19 -6.84
CA SER A 603 10.23 -27.59 -5.67
C SER A 603 9.92 -28.62 -4.58
N ALA A 604 9.65 -28.13 -3.37
CA ALA A 604 9.27 -28.94 -2.21
C ALA A 604 8.32 -28.18 -1.26
N GLY A 605 7.74 -28.90 -0.30
CA GLY A 605 6.87 -28.33 0.74
C GLY A 605 5.46 -27.99 0.25
N GLY A 606 4.89 -28.77 -0.67
CA GLY A 606 3.57 -28.49 -1.27
C GLY A 606 3.59 -27.48 -2.42
N ILE A 607 4.69 -26.74 -2.59
CA ILE A 607 4.86 -25.77 -3.67
C ILE A 607 4.94 -26.49 -5.02
N ASP A 608 4.02 -26.16 -5.93
CA ASP A 608 4.10 -26.52 -7.35
C ASP A 608 4.29 -25.26 -8.20
N LEU A 609 5.50 -25.08 -8.74
CA LEU A 609 5.89 -23.90 -9.48
C LEU A 609 6.32 -24.28 -10.91
N LEU A 610 5.62 -23.74 -11.89
CA LEU A 610 5.93 -23.85 -13.31
C LEU A 610 6.79 -22.65 -13.74
N SER A 611 7.85 -22.89 -14.50
CA SER A 611 8.58 -21.85 -15.24
C SER A 611 8.06 -21.77 -16.67
N ILE A 612 7.76 -20.55 -17.12
CA ILE A 612 7.38 -20.21 -18.49
C ILE A 612 8.57 -19.52 -19.15
N ASP A 613 9.00 -20.03 -20.29
CA ASP A 613 9.86 -19.33 -21.23
C ASP A 613 9.03 -18.34 -22.05
N LEU A 614 9.38 -17.05 -22.00
CA LEU A 614 8.70 -15.97 -22.70
C LEU A 614 9.36 -15.69 -24.06
N ASP A 615 9.64 -16.75 -24.83
CA ASP A 615 10.10 -16.66 -26.22
C ASP A 615 8.94 -16.26 -27.14
N VAL A 616 8.95 -14.99 -27.59
CA VAL A 616 7.90 -14.44 -28.46
C VAL A 616 7.79 -15.14 -29.81
N ASP A 617 8.90 -15.63 -30.36
CA ASP A 617 8.93 -16.33 -31.65
C ASP A 617 8.35 -17.74 -31.51
N ALA A 618 8.70 -18.46 -30.44
CA ALA A 618 8.19 -19.80 -30.15
C ALA A 618 6.68 -19.80 -29.87
N TRP A 619 6.18 -18.88 -29.04
CA TRP A 619 4.74 -18.74 -28.79
C TRP A 619 3.96 -18.31 -30.04
N THR A 620 4.51 -17.39 -30.85
CA THR A 620 3.91 -17.01 -32.13
C THR A 620 3.85 -18.18 -33.12
N ARG A 621 4.90 -19.02 -33.15
CA ARG A 621 4.93 -20.26 -33.97
C ARG A 621 3.94 -21.32 -33.47
N LEU A 622 3.74 -21.49 -32.17
CA LEU A 622 2.69 -22.36 -31.62
C LEU A 622 1.28 -21.92 -32.02
N ILE A 623 0.98 -20.62 -31.99
CA ILE A 623 -0.33 -20.08 -32.39
C ILE A 623 -0.53 -20.21 -33.90
N THR A 624 0.41 -19.71 -34.70
CA THR A 624 0.29 -19.71 -36.18
C THR A 624 0.28 -21.12 -36.77
N GLY A 625 1.10 -22.04 -36.25
CA GLY A 625 1.06 -23.45 -36.63
C GLY A 625 -0.20 -24.17 -36.14
N GLY A 626 -0.72 -23.82 -34.96
CA GLY A 626 -2.00 -24.34 -34.46
C GLY A 626 -3.19 -23.96 -35.36
N LEU A 627 -3.19 -22.73 -35.89
CA LEU A 627 -4.17 -22.25 -36.86
C LEU A 627 -4.00 -22.92 -38.24
N GLU A 628 -2.77 -22.98 -38.76
CA GLU A 628 -2.47 -23.64 -40.05
C GLU A 628 -2.91 -25.12 -40.05
N GLN A 629 -2.63 -25.83 -38.96
CA GLN A 629 -2.97 -27.23 -38.79
C GLN A 629 -4.45 -27.48 -38.40
N LYS A 630 -5.25 -26.42 -38.26
CA LYS A 630 -6.67 -26.43 -37.84
C LYS A 630 -6.92 -27.10 -36.50
N ILE A 631 -5.95 -26.99 -35.58
CA ILE A 631 -6.03 -27.48 -34.20
C ILE A 631 -6.76 -26.46 -33.33
N ILE A 632 -6.51 -25.18 -33.59
CA ILE A 632 -7.29 -24.04 -33.09
C ILE A 632 -7.87 -23.27 -34.28
N ALA A 633 -8.94 -22.53 -34.05
CA ALA A 633 -9.60 -21.67 -35.04
C ALA A 633 -9.81 -20.27 -34.47
N LEU A 634 -9.91 -19.27 -35.35
CA LEU A 634 -10.44 -17.95 -34.98
C LEU A 634 -11.93 -18.10 -34.61
N PRO A 635 -12.43 -17.43 -33.56
CA PRO A 635 -13.85 -17.36 -33.24
C PRO A 635 -14.69 -16.68 -34.32
#